data_AF-W6TP20-F1
#
_entry.id   AF-W6TP20-F1
#
_cell.length_a   1.000
_cell.length_b   1.000
_cell.length_c   1.000
_cell.angle_alpha   90.00
_cell.angle_beta   90.00
_cell.angle_gamma   90.00
#
_symmetry.space_group_name_H-M   'P 1'
#
loop_
_entity.id
_entity.type
_entity.pdbx_description
1 polymer ?
#
loop_
_entity_poly.entity_id
_entity_poly.type
_entity_poly.pdbx_seq_one_letter_code
_entity_poly.pdbx_strand_id
1 'polypeptide(L)'
;MKEQREYKIDEARRKLNLSNYKAALTIIPRELGIPSNAFHNYRKLKVTDKVDIPYEMVRKLEIMFNRKIGELANSKICCEAQSVLIMEYHNTEAFSA
;
A
#
# COMPACT_ATOMS: atom_id res chain seq x y z
N MET A 1 -12.23 -9.85 -15.79
CA MET A 1 -11.36 -10.07 -14.60
C MET A 1 -11.69 -8.99 -13.59
N LYS A 2 -11.91 -9.30 -12.30
CA LYS A 2 -12.10 -8.26 -11.28
C LYS A 2 -10.78 -7.50 -11.13
N GLU A 3 -10.80 -6.20 -11.32
CA GLU A 3 -9.63 -5.36 -11.11
C GLU A 3 -9.16 -5.47 -9.67
N GLN A 4 -7.89 -5.85 -9.48
CA GLN A 4 -7.29 -6.00 -8.17
C GLN A 4 -6.93 -4.62 -7.61
N ARG A 5 -7.39 -4.34 -6.40
CA ARG A 5 -7.00 -3.12 -5.68
C ARG A 5 -5.53 -3.19 -5.29
N GLU A 6 -4.85 -2.05 -5.26
CA GLU A 6 -3.48 -1.93 -4.74
C GLU A 6 -3.43 -2.26 -3.25
N TYR A 7 -4.43 -1.78 -2.49
CA TYR A 7 -4.46 -1.88 -1.03
C TYR A 7 -5.76 -2.50 -0.48
N LYS A 8 -5.65 -3.20 0.65
CA LYS A 8 -6.73 -3.87 1.40
C LYS A 8 -7.52 -2.91 2.31
N ILE A 9 -7.67 -1.64 1.94
CA ILE A 9 -8.30 -0.62 2.79
C ILE A 9 -9.78 -0.97 3.06
N ASP A 10 -10.54 -1.34 2.03
CA ASP A 10 -11.95 -1.71 2.20
C ASP A 10 -12.11 -3.03 2.97
N GLU A 11 -11.17 -3.96 2.86
CA GLU A 11 -11.15 -5.20 3.64
C GLU A 11 -10.87 -4.95 5.12
N ALA A 12 -9.88 -4.10 5.43
CA ALA A 12 -9.56 -3.71 6.79
C ALA A 12 -10.77 -3.06 7.48
N ARG A 13 -11.55 -2.29 6.72
CA ARG A 13 -12.73 -1.58 7.23
C ARG A 13 -14.00 -2.42 7.34
N ARG A 14 -14.11 -3.53 6.60
CA ARG A 14 -15.27 -4.46 6.70
C ARG A 14 -15.43 -5.09 8.09
N LYS A 15 -14.38 -5.03 8.92
CA LYS A 15 -14.42 -5.45 10.34
C LYS A 15 -15.21 -4.47 11.24
N LEU A 16 -15.56 -3.29 10.74
CA LEU A 16 -16.29 -2.26 11.48
C LEU A 16 -17.81 -2.39 11.25
N ASN A 17 -18.61 -2.11 12.28
CA ASN A 17 -20.05 -1.94 12.11
C ASN A 17 -20.37 -0.64 11.32
N LEU A 18 -21.62 -0.46 10.87
CA LEU A 18 -22.00 0.67 9.99
C LEU A 18 -21.71 2.05 10.61
N SER A 19 -21.90 2.21 11.92
CA SER A 19 -21.61 3.46 12.63
C SER A 19 -20.11 3.78 12.61
N ASN A 20 -19.29 2.81 13.00
CA ASN A 20 -17.83 2.93 12.99
C ASN A 20 -17.28 3.09 11.56
N TYR A 21 -17.95 2.49 10.57
CA TYR A 21 -17.59 2.66 9.17
C TYR A 21 -17.74 4.11 8.72
N LYS A 22 -18.86 4.77 9.08
CA LYS A 22 -19.10 6.19 8.78
C LYS A 22 -18.10 7.08 9.51
N ALA A 23 -17.86 6.83 10.79
CA ALA A 23 -16.85 7.56 11.58
C ALA A 23 -15.46 7.46 10.94
N ALA A 24 -15.06 6.27 10.48
CA ALA A 24 -13.77 6.06 9.81
C ALA A 24 -13.62 6.86 8.49
N LEU A 25 -14.71 7.16 7.78
CA LEU A 25 -14.66 8.04 6.59
C LEU A 25 -14.27 9.48 6.94
N THR A 26 -14.52 9.90 8.17
CA THR A 26 -14.21 11.26 8.64
C THR A 26 -12.88 11.30 9.37
N ILE A 27 -12.60 10.31 10.23
CA ILE A 27 -11.41 10.27 11.06
C ILE A 27 -10.15 10.03 10.22
N ILE A 28 -10.17 9.05 9.31
CA ILE A 28 -8.96 8.66 8.58
C ILE A 28 -8.41 9.82 7.71
N PRO A 29 -9.22 10.51 6.89
CA PRO A 29 -8.70 11.64 6.11
C PRO A 29 -8.14 12.76 7.01
N ARG A 30 -8.80 13.03 8.15
CA ARG A 30 -8.34 14.03 9.12
C ARG A 30 -6.97 13.68 9.68
N GLU A 31 -6.78 12.46 10.15
CA GLU A 31 -5.51 11.99 10.73
C GLU A 31 -4.38 11.85 9.69
N LEU A 32 -4.74 11.65 8.41
CA LEU A 32 -3.78 11.67 7.31
C LEU A 32 -3.49 13.08 6.77
N GLY A 33 -4.23 14.11 7.21
CA GLY A 33 -4.09 15.47 6.69
C GLY A 33 -4.50 15.62 5.22
N ILE A 34 -5.44 14.80 4.73
CA ILE A 34 -5.87 14.79 3.33
C ILE A 34 -7.38 15.07 3.19
N PRO A 35 -7.83 15.60 2.03
CA PRO A 35 -9.24 15.70 1.74
C PRO A 35 -9.92 14.33 1.70
N SER A 36 -11.20 14.25 2.10
CA SER A 36 -11.98 12.99 2.03
C SER A 36 -11.98 12.37 0.63
N ASN A 37 -12.01 13.20 -0.42
CA ASN A 37 -11.94 12.74 -1.82
C ASN A 37 -10.63 11.99 -2.13
N ALA A 38 -9.50 12.45 -1.59
CA ALA A 38 -8.22 11.76 -1.75
C ALA A 38 -8.26 10.38 -1.09
N PHE A 39 -8.83 10.29 0.11
CA PHE A 39 -9.03 8.99 0.78
C PHE A 39 -9.98 8.06 0.00
N HIS A 40 -11.04 8.61 -0.62
CA HIS A 40 -11.90 7.84 -1.50
C HIS A 40 -11.17 7.29 -2.74
N ASN A 41 -10.21 8.05 -3.28
CA ASN A 41 -9.37 7.61 -4.39
C ASN A 41 -8.40 6.51 -3.95
N TYR A 42 -7.74 6.66 -2.80
CA TYR A 42 -6.84 5.66 -2.23
C TYR A 42 -7.51 4.28 -2.08
N ARG A 43 -8.76 4.26 -1.62
CA ARG A 43 -9.55 3.01 -1.49
C ARG A 43 -9.83 2.32 -2.82
N LYS A 44 -9.82 3.07 -3.92
CA LYS A 44 -10.12 2.60 -5.26
C LYS A 44 -8.88 2.32 -6.09
N LEU A 45 -7.69 2.64 -5.58
CA LEU A 45 -6.45 2.47 -6.32
C LEU A 45 -6.29 1.01 -6.77
N LYS A 46 -5.92 0.83 -8.04
CA LYS A 46 -5.69 -0.46 -8.68
C LYS A 46 -4.19 -0.69 -8.84
N VAL A 47 -3.78 -1.94 -8.86
CA VAL A 47 -2.37 -2.36 -9.08
C VAL A 47 -1.77 -1.79 -10.39
N THR A 48 -2.63 -1.46 -11.36
CA THR A 48 -2.22 -0.91 -12.66
C THR A 48 -2.14 0.62 -12.69
N ASP A 49 -2.58 1.29 -11.62
CA ASP A 49 -2.57 2.75 -11.59
C ASP A 49 -1.13 3.26 -11.44
N LYS A 50 -0.81 4.37 -12.12
CA LYS A 50 0.54 4.98 -12.06
C LYS A 50 0.79 5.77 -10.78
N VAL A 51 -0.27 6.08 -10.05
CA VAL A 51 -0.23 6.86 -8.82
C VAL A 51 -0.24 5.91 -7.64
N ASP A 52 0.46 6.26 -6.58
CA ASP A 52 0.52 5.46 -5.36
C ASP A 52 0.17 6.32 -4.13
N ILE A 53 -0.13 5.65 -3.03
CA ILE A 53 -0.27 6.28 -1.72
C ILE A 53 1.15 6.46 -1.15
N PRO A 54 1.54 7.66 -0.69
CA PRO A 54 2.84 7.86 -0.04
C PRO A 54 3.05 6.86 1.12
N TYR A 55 4.25 6.29 1.21
CA TYR A 55 4.57 5.25 2.19
C TYR A 55 4.18 5.62 3.63
N GLU A 56 4.42 6.85 4.06
CA GLU A 56 4.03 7.33 5.40
C GLU A 56 2.52 7.17 5.65
N MET A 57 1.69 7.48 4.67
CA MET A 57 0.23 7.34 4.77
C MET A 57 -0.17 5.87 4.81
N VAL A 58 0.47 5.01 4.02
CA VAL A 58 0.26 3.55 4.08
C VAL A 58 0.61 3.02 5.47
N ARG A 59 1.73 3.46 6.07
CA ARG A 59 2.14 3.07 7.42
C ARG A 59 1.17 3.55 8.50
N LYS A 60 0.68 4.79 8.40
CA LYS A 60 -0.37 5.30 9.30
C LYS A 60 -1.65 4.46 9.20
N LEU A 61 -2.08 4.11 7.98
CA LEU A 61 -3.24 3.25 7.77
C LEU A 61 -3.03 1.85 8.36
N GLU A 62 -1.84 1.25 8.20
CA GLU A 62 -1.51 -0.04 8.79
C GLU A 62 -1.62 -0.01 10.32
N ILE A 63 -1.13 1.06 10.96
CA ILE A 63 -1.28 1.27 12.41
C ILE A 63 -2.76 1.41 12.79
N MET A 64 -3.52 2.28 12.09
CA MET A 64 -4.95 2.48 12.35
C MET A 64 -5.78 1.19 12.21
N PHE A 65 -5.38 0.30 11.29
CA PHE A 65 -6.05 -0.97 11.04
C PHE A 65 -5.47 -2.16 11.81
N ASN A 66 -4.49 -1.93 12.69
CA ASN A 66 -3.77 -2.96 13.43
C ASN A 66 -3.21 -4.06 12.50
N ARG A 67 -2.52 -3.65 11.44
CA ARG A 67 -1.84 -4.50 10.45
C ARG A 67 -0.33 -4.39 10.60
N LYS A 68 0.40 -5.46 10.28
CA LYS A 68 1.87 -5.40 10.24
C LYS A 68 2.34 -4.59 9.02
N ILE A 69 3.61 -4.23 9.04
CA ILE A 69 4.26 -3.51 7.93
C ILE A 69 4.10 -4.30 6.63
N GLY A 70 3.58 -3.65 5.59
CA GLY A 70 3.37 -4.23 4.26
C GLY A 70 2.14 -5.11 4.13
N GLU A 71 1.37 -5.36 5.20
CA GLU A 71 0.17 -6.21 5.11
C GLU A 71 -1.04 -5.50 4.50
N LEU A 72 -1.03 -4.16 4.43
CA LEU A 72 -2.11 -3.41 3.78
C LEU A 72 -2.03 -3.52 2.26
N ALA A 73 -0.84 -3.72 1.68
CA ALA A 73 -0.69 -3.95 0.24
C ALA A 73 -1.31 -5.29 -0.17
N ASN A 74 -1.87 -5.36 -1.38
CA ASN A 74 -2.35 -6.60 -1.99
C ASN A 74 -1.23 -7.38 -2.69
N SER A 75 -0.17 -6.70 -3.10
CA SER A 75 1.06 -7.27 -3.64
C SER A 75 2.13 -7.34 -2.56
N LYS A 76 3.03 -8.31 -2.68
CA LYS A 76 4.28 -8.30 -1.90
C LYS A 76 5.32 -7.52 -2.69
N ILE A 77 5.94 -6.54 -2.05
CA ILE A 77 7.14 -5.91 -2.58
C ILE A 77 8.32 -6.78 -2.17
N CYS A 78 9.06 -7.29 -3.14
CA CYS A 78 10.25 -8.09 -2.94
C CYS A 78 11.37 -7.50 -3.80
N CYS A 79 12.56 -7.41 -3.24
CA CYS A 79 13.78 -7.06 -3.96
C CYS A 79 14.93 -7.83 -3.33
N GLU A 80 15.88 -8.27 -4.15
CA GLU A 80 17.10 -8.88 -3.64
C GLU A 80 17.93 -7.86 -2.87
N ALA A 81 18.75 -8.36 -1.94
CA ALA A 81 19.68 -7.50 -1.22
C ALA A 81 20.67 -6.86 -2.20
N GLN A 82 21.06 -5.61 -1.93
CA GLN A 82 21.97 -4.87 -2.82
C GLN A 82 23.28 -5.62 -3.07
N SER A 83 23.80 -6.35 -2.07
CA SER A 83 24.99 -7.18 -2.21
C SER A 83 24.83 -8.30 -3.25
N VAL A 84 23.64 -8.92 -3.33
CA VAL A 84 23.33 -9.95 -4.33
C VAL A 84 23.26 -9.32 -5.71
N LEU A 85 22.57 -8.18 -5.84
CA LEU A 85 22.46 -7.45 -7.11
C LEU A 85 23.83 -6.98 -7.64
N ILE A 86 24.72 -6.51 -6.76
CA ILE A 86 26.09 -6.11 -7.12
C ILE A 86 26.90 -7.33 -7.60
N MET A 87 26.77 -8.47 -6.91
CA MET A 87 27.45 -9.71 -7.30
C MET A 87 26.98 -10.18 -8.70
N GLU A 88 25.68 -10.16 -8.97
CA GLU A 88 25.11 -10.52 -10.27
C GLU A 88 25.61 -9.59 -11.39
N TYR A 89 25.68 -8.29 -11.14
CA TYR A 89 26.21 -7.31 -12.10
C TYR A 89 27.67 -7.59 -12.47
N HIS A 90 28.55 -7.80 -11.49
CA HIS A 90 29.96 -8.09 -11.78
C HIS A 90 30.18 -9.43 -12.49
N ASN A 91 29.37 -10.45 -12.17
CA ASN A 91 29.45 -11.73 -12.86
C ASN A 91 29.02 -11.61 -14.32
N THR A 92 27.97 -10.84 -14.63
CA THR A 92 27.48 -10.65 -16.01
C THR A 92 28.46 -9.87 -16.89
N GLU A 93 29.15 -8.86 -16.35
CA GLU A 93 30.23 -8.14 -17.03
C GLU A 93 31.46 -9.03 -17.28
N ALA A 94 31.76 -9.97 -16.37
CA ALA A 94 32.90 -10.89 -16.52
C ALA A 94 32.70 -11.97 -17.59
N PHE A 95 31.45 -12.29 -17.96
CA PHE A 95 31.14 -13.24 -19.05
C PHE A 95 30.96 -12.58 -20.43
N SER A 96 30.97 -11.24 -20.48
CA SER A 96 30.80 -10.47 -21.72
C SER A 96 32.08 -9.77 -22.20
N ALA A 97 33.19 -9.95 -21.47
CA ALA A 97 34.55 -9.50 -21.82
C ALA A 97 35.44 -10.68 -22.22
#